data_AF-A0AAW8FII8-F1
#
_entry.id   AF-A0AAW8FII8-F1
#
_cell.length_a   1.000
_cell.length_b   1.000
_cell.length_c   1.000
_cell.angle_alpha   90.00
_cell.angle_beta   90.00
_cell.angle_gamma   90.00
#
_symmetry.space_group_name_H-M   'P 1'
#
loop_
_entity.id
_entity.type
_entity.pdbx_description
1 polymer ?
#
loop_
_entity_poly.entity_id
_entity_poly.type
_entity_poly.pdbx_seq_one_letter_code
_entity_poly.pdbx_strand_id
1 'polypeptide(L)'
;MKQFPPIEVTLPWKVADGPPVTKRLIFTGPRGGHVWRTSLNEEVWKRALASAGVIPDRKPGKSYAESRENGMHALRHFYASVLLDAGENIKALAEYLGHSDPGLTLRVYAHLMPSSQERTRKAVSAIFRSQKL
;
A
#
# COMPACT_ATOMS: atom_id res chain seq x y z
N MET A 1 13.83 16.79 -5.38
CA MET A 1 13.11 17.01 -6.66
C MET A 1 13.94 17.73 -7.74
N LYS A 2 15.26 17.90 -7.62
CA LYS A 2 16.06 18.60 -8.64
C LYS A 2 16.25 17.80 -9.94
N GLN A 3 16.37 16.47 -9.84
CA GLN A 3 16.60 15.58 -11.00
C GLN A 3 15.32 15.27 -11.78
N PHE A 4 14.19 15.12 -11.08
CA PHE A 4 12.87 14.90 -11.66
C PHE A 4 11.93 15.96 -11.08
N PRO A 5 11.85 17.15 -11.69
CA PRO A 5 10.96 18.21 -11.22
C PRO A 5 9.50 17.81 -11.48
N PRO A 6 8.55 18.26 -10.64
CA PRO A 6 7.13 18.07 -10.91
C PRO A 6 6.72 18.68 -12.25
N ILE A 7 5.81 18.02 -12.96
CA ILE A 7 5.33 18.47 -14.27
C ILE A 7 3.89 18.94 -14.14
N GLU A 8 3.55 20.06 -14.78
CA GLU A 8 2.18 20.54 -14.88
C GLU A 8 1.40 19.75 -15.92
N VAL A 9 0.28 19.18 -15.49
CA VAL A 9 -0.61 18.39 -16.35
C VAL A 9 -2.03 18.89 -16.17
N THR A 10 -2.67 19.17 -17.31
CA THR A 10 -4.04 19.69 -17.39
C THR A 10 -4.96 18.59 -17.91
N LEU A 11 -5.86 18.12 -17.04
CA LEU A 11 -6.83 17.06 -17.35
C LEU A 11 -8.15 17.33 -16.62
N PRO A 12 -9.26 16.74 -17.08
CA PRO A 12 -10.51 16.73 -16.33
C PRO A 12 -10.40 15.74 -15.15
N TRP A 13 -9.64 16.13 -14.12
CA TRP A 13 -9.38 15.30 -12.96
C TRP A 13 -10.70 15.00 -12.24
N LYS A 14 -11.01 13.70 -12.05
CA LYS A 14 -12.20 13.09 -11.40
C LYS A 14 -13.33 12.66 -12.34
N VAL A 15 -13.75 13.48 -13.30
CA VAL A 15 -14.89 13.20 -14.19
C VAL A 15 -14.44 13.41 -15.62
N ALA A 16 -14.66 12.44 -16.51
CA ALA A 16 -14.13 12.45 -17.87
C ALA A 16 -14.45 13.73 -18.66
N ASP A 17 -15.67 14.26 -18.52
CA ASP A 17 -16.14 15.48 -19.20
C ASP A 17 -16.18 16.70 -18.27
N GLY A 18 -15.49 16.65 -17.14
CA GLY A 18 -15.39 17.77 -16.21
C GLY A 18 -14.51 18.90 -16.75
N PRO A 19 -14.52 20.09 -16.10
CA PRO A 19 -13.62 21.16 -16.46
C PRO A 19 -12.15 20.72 -16.25
N PRO A 20 -11.25 20.99 -17.19
CA PRO A 20 -9.84 20.67 -17.03
C PRO A 20 -9.24 21.52 -15.91
N VAL A 21 -8.41 20.90 -15.07
CA VAL A 21 -7.68 21.57 -14.00
C VAL A 21 -6.20 21.25 -14.11
N THR A 22 -5.34 22.27 -13.98
CA THR A 22 -3.89 22.06 -13.96
C THR A 22 -3.44 21.57 -12.59
N LYS A 23 -2.65 20.49 -12.56
CA LYS A 23 -2.02 19.96 -11.34
C LYS A 23 -0.54 19.70 -11.58
N ARG A 24 0.28 19.93 -10.55
CA ARG A 24 1.70 19.55 -10.55
C ARG A 24 1.84 18.11 -10.10
N LEU A 25 2.24 17.23 -11.01
CA LEU A 25 2.41 15.81 -10.73
C LEU A 25 3.85 15.51 -10.34
N ILE A 26 4.02 14.74 -9.27
CA ILE A 26 5.33 14.24 -8.81
C ILE A 26 5.76 13.03 -9.65
N PHE A 27 4.80 12.17 -9.99
CA PHE A 27 5.02 10.99 -10.83
C PHE A 27 4.39 11.22 -12.19
N THR A 28 5.19 11.09 -13.23
CA THR A 28 4.76 11.24 -14.62
C THR A 28 5.15 10.06 -15.46
N GLY A 29 4.36 9.80 -16.49
CA GLY A 29 4.68 8.81 -17.51
C GLY A 29 5.83 9.30 -18.40
N PRO A 30 6.46 8.39 -19.17
CA PRO A 30 7.60 8.70 -20.02
C PRO A 30 7.31 9.75 -21.12
N ARG A 31 6.03 10.03 -21.40
CA ARG A 31 5.57 11.05 -22.36
C ARG A 31 5.13 12.38 -21.70
N GLY A 32 5.49 12.63 -20.45
CA GLY A 32 5.21 13.89 -19.74
C GLY A 32 3.79 14.06 -19.20
N GLY A 33 2.94 13.03 -19.28
CA GLY A 33 1.58 13.01 -18.73
C GLY A 33 1.47 12.27 -17.39
N HIS A 34 0.25 11.96 -16.97
CA HIS A 34 0.03 11.11 -15.79
C HIS A 34 0.50 9.68 -16.02
N VAL A 35 0.76 8.96 -14.94
CA VAL A 35 1.12 7.54 -14.99
C VAL A 35 -0.13 6.71 -15.31
N TRP A 36 -0.08 5.97 -16.42
CA TRP A 36 -1.11 4.98 -16.74
C TRP A 36 -0.87 3.68 -15.98
N ARG A 37 -1.88 3.23 -15.22
CA ARG A 37 -1.79 2.00 -14.40
C ARG A 37 -1.34 0.79 -15.21
N THR A 38 -1.89 0.61 -16.42
CA THR A 38 -1.59 -0.54 -17.27
C THR A 38 -0.13 -0.54 -17.74
N SER A 39 0.36 0.60 -18.26
CA SER A 39 1.77 0.72 -18.66
C SER A 39 2.72 0.56 -17.48
N LEU A 40 2.42 1.19 -16.34
CA LEU A 40 3.23 1.01 -15.13
C LEU A 40 3.32 -0.47 -14.74
N ASN A 41 2.20 -1.19 -14.77
CA ASN A 41 2.14 -2.60 -14.41
C ASN A 41 2.94 -3.48 -15.39
N GLU A 42 2.67 -3.36 -16.69
CA GLU A 42 3.27 -4.24 -17.71
C GLU A 42 4.72 -3.91 -18.04
N GLU A 43 5.08 -2.63 -18.06
CA GLU A 43 6.39 -2.20 -18.55
C GLU A 43 7.43 -2.10 -17.43
N VAL A 44 7.00 -1.70 -16.22
CA VAL A 44 7.88 -1.42 -15.09
C VAL A 44 7.73 -2.47 -13.99
N TRP A 45 6.52 -2.65 -13.46
CA TRP A 45 6.30 -3.49 -12.28
C TRP A 45 6.61 -4.96 -12.54
N LYS A 46 5.97 -5.58 -13.55
CA LYS A 46 6.22 -6.98 -13.88
C LYS A 46 7.65 -7.24 -14.34
N ARG A 47 8.29 -6.27 -14.99
CA ARG A 47 9.72 -6.35 -15.32
C ARG A 47 10.58 -6.40 -14.05
N ALA A 48 10.28 -5.56 -13.06
CA ALA A 48 10.98 -5.58 -11.78
C ALA A 48 10.76 -6.91 -11.04
N LEU A 49 9.53 -7.45 -11.03
CA LEU A 49 9.24 -8.75 -10.44
C LEU A 49 10.03 -9.89 -11.12
N ALA A 50 10.10 -9.89 -12.45
CA ALA A 50 10.86 -10.88 -13.21
C ALA A 50 12.37 -10.77 -12.91
N SER A 51 12.90 -9.53 -12.94
CA SER A 51 14.30 -9.26 -12.58
C SER A 51 14.64 -9.65 -11.14
N ALA A 52 13.66 -9.65 -10.23
CA ALA A 52 13.81 -10.08 -8.84
C ALA A 52 13.57 -11.60 -8.65
N GLY A 53 13.25 -12.34 -9.73
CA GLY A 53 12.96 -13.77 -9.67
C GLY A 53 11.61 -14.14 -9.05
N VAL A 54 10.73 -13.16 -8.83
CA VAL A 54 9.39 -13.38 -8.23
C VAL A 54 8.43 -14.00 -9.24
N ILE A 55 8.58 -13.63 -10.51
CA ILE A 55 7.84 -14.23 -11.64
C ILE A 55 8.83 -14.65 -12.74
N PRO A 56 8.44 -15.55 -13.67
CA PRO A 56 9.28 -15.90 -14.79
C PRO A 56 9.56 -14.72 -15.73
N ASP A 57 10.70 -14.76 -16.41
CA ASP A 57 11.02 -13.82 -17.48
C ASP A 57 9.99 -13.83 -18.60
N ARG A 58 9.79 -12.66 -19.21
CA ARG A 58 8.89 -12.51 -20.36
C ARG A 58 9.47 -13.22 -21.58
N LYS A 59 8.73 -14.17 -22.14
CA LYS A 59 9.08 -14.77 -23.43
C LYS A 59 8.95 -13.74 -24.58
N PRO A 60 9.83 -13.76 -25.60
CA PRO A 60 9.71 -12.89 -26.76
C PRO A 60 8.32 -12.96 -27.41
N GLY A 61 7.73 -11.80 -27.71
CA GLY A 61 6.40 -11.70 -28.33
C GLY A 61 5.22 -12.08 -27.43
N LYS A 62 5.44 -12.33 -26.12
CA LYS A 62 4.38 -12.64 -25.15
C LYS A 62 4.30 -11.57 -24.06
N SER A 63 3.13 -11.46 -23.43
CA SER A 63 2.97 -10.72 -22.18
C SER A 63 3.64 -11.46 -21.03
N TYR A 64 3.93 -10.76 -19.94
CA TYR A 64 4.32 -11.40 -18.69
C TYR A 64 3.20 -12.30 -18.18
N ALA A 65 3.56 -13.35 -17.42
CA ALA A 65 2.61 -14.18 -16.70
C ALA A 65 1.66 -13.35 -15.83
N GLU A 66 0.45 -13.86 -15.62
CA GLU A 66 -0.44 -13.30 -14.61
C GLU A 66 0.14 -13.55 -13.22
N SER A 67 0.16 -12.52 -12.39
CA SER A 67 0.58 -12.62 -11.00
C SER A 67 -0.19 -11.57 -10.21
N ARG A 68 -1.41 -11.95 -9.80
CA ARG A 68 -2.33 -11.05 -9.12
C ARG A 68 -1.90 -10.82 -7.68
N GLU A 69 -1.39 -11.87 -7.06
CA GLU A 69 -0.83 -11.94 -5.71
C GLU A 69 0.40 -11.03 -5.55
N ASN A 70 1.21 -10.87 -6.60
CA ASN A 70 2.39 -9.98 -6.58
C ASN A 70 2.13 -8.63 -7.25
N GLY A 71 0.86 -8.22 -7.42
CA GLY A 71 0.54 -6.87 -7.92
C GLY A 71 1.04 -5.77 -6.97
N MET A 72 1.06 -4.50 -7.42
CA MET A 72 1.54 -3.39 -6.58
C MET A 72 0.83 -3.27 -5.22
N HIS A 73 -0.40 -3.78 -5.08
CA HIS A 73 -1.11 -3.80 -3.81
C HIS A 73 -0.44 -4.70 -2.75
N ALA A 74 0.39 -5.66 -3.16
CA ALA A 74 1.20 -6.47 -2.26
C ALA A 74 2.13 -5.62 -1.40
N LEU A 75 2.64 -4.49 -1.91
CA LEU A 75 3.45 -3.54 -1.13
C LEU A 75 2.65 -2.91 0.02
N ARG A 76 1.36 -2.65 -0.20
CA ARG A 76 0.46 -2.13 0.84
C ARG A 76 0.19 -3.19 1.90
N HIS A 77 0.00 -4.45 1.49
CA HIS A 77 -0.11 -5.57 2.43
C HIS A 77 1.17 -5.77 3.25
N PHE A 78 2.34 -5.67 2.61
CA PHE A 78 3.63 -5.75 3.28
C PHE A 78 3.78 -4.64 4.33
N TYR A 79 3.50 -3.39 3.96
CA TYR A 79 3.53 -2.26 4.91
C TYR A 79 2.63 -2.48 6.12
N ALA A 80 1.39 -2.93 5.90
CA ALA A 80 0.46 -3.26 6.98
C ALA A 80 0.97 -4.39 7.87
N SER A 81 1.54 -5.43 7.27
CA SER A 81 2.06 -6.59 8.00
C SER A 81 3.23 -6.21 8.90
N VAL A 82 4.18 -5.43 8.38
CA VAL A 82 5.35 -4.96 9.15
C VAL A 82 4.94 -4.11 10.35
N LEU A 83 3.98 -3.20 10.18
CA LEU A 83 3.52 -2.36 11.29
C LEU A 83 2.79 -3.17 12.37
N LEU A 84 1.96 -4.14 12.00
CA LEU A 84 1.25 -4.96 12.98
C LEU A 84 2.17 -5.93 13.71
N ASP A 85 3.17 -6.49 13.02
CA ASP A 85 4.20 -7.31 13.64
C ASP A 85 5.01 -6.50 14.66
N ALA A 86 5.30 -5.23 14.37
CA ALA A 86 5.90 -4.29 15.32
C ALA A 86 4.96 -3.86 16.47
N GLY A 87 3.70 -4.33 16.48
CA GLY A 87 2.74 -4.05 17.54
C GLY A 87 1.98 -2.73 17.40
N GLU A 88 1.97 -2.12 16.21
CA GLU A 88 1.25 -0.88 15.94
C GLU A 88 -0.27 -1.02 16.21
N ASN A 89 -0.90 0.10 16.54
CA ASN A 89 -2.32 0.15 16.78
C ASN A 89 -3.12 -0.01 15.46
N ILE A 90 -4.10 -0.91 15.45
CA ILE A 90 -4.94 -1.19 14.26
C ILE A 90 -5.69 0.06 13.74
N LYS A 91 -6.06 0.99 14.63
CA LYS A 91 -6.71 2.25 14.26
C LYS A 91 -5.70 3.19 13.59
N ALA A 92 -4.50 3.33 14.15
CA ALA A 92 -3.44 4.12 13.53
C ALA A 92 -3.08 3.57 12.15
N LEU A 93 -2.97 2.24 12.01
CA LEU A 93 -2.78 1.61 10.71
C LEU A 93 -3.93 1.93 9.74
N ALA A 94 -5.18 1.87 10.18
CA ALA A 94 -6.33 2.21 9.34
C ALA A 94 -6.24 3.65 8.82
N GLU A 95 -5.81 4.60 9.66
CA GLU A 95 -5.59 6.00 9.29
C GLU A 95 -4.44 6.14 8.28
N TYR A 96 -3.30 5.48 8.48
CA TYR A 96 -2.17 5.50 7.53
C TYR A 96 -2.54 4.91 6.17
N LEU A 97 -3.37 3.87 6.17
CA LEU A 97 -3.88 3.27 4.96
C LEU A 97 -4.99 4.11 4.32
N GLY A 98 -5.59 5.07 5.04
CA GLY A 98 -6.71 5.87 4.55
C GLY A 98 -8.00 5.07 4.44
N HIS A 99 -8.20 4.07 5.30
CA HIS A 99 -9.46 3.33 5.38
C HIS A 99 -10.50 4.17 6.14
N SER A 100 -11.58 4.54 5.46
CA SER A 100 -12.71 5.24 6.09
C SER A 100 -13.48 4.36 7.09
N ASP A 101 -13.42 3.04 6.91
CA ASP A 101 -13.94 2.04 7.85
C ASP A 101 -12.79 1.23 8.47
N PRO A 102 -12.44 1.46 9.74
CA PRO A 102 -11.44 0.66 10.45
C PRO A 102 -11.79 -0.84 10.52
N GLY A 103 -13.07 -1.20 10.42
CA GLY A 103 -13.53 -2.58 10.36
C GLY A 103 -13.01 -3.32 9.12
N LEU A 104 -12.71 -2.62 8.01
CA LEU A 104 -11.99 -3.19 6.88
C LEU A 104 -10.58 -3.63 7.28
N THR A 105 -9.81 -2.75 7.94
CA THR A 105 -8.44 -3.05 8.39
C THR A 105 -8.43 -4.26 9.32
N LEU A 106 -9.37 -4.29 10.28
CA LEU A 106 -9.47 -5.39 11.23
C LEU A 106 -9.76 -6.72 10.51
N ARG A 107 -10.73 -6.75 9.59
CA ARG A 107 -11.06 -7.97 8.83
C ARG A 107 -9.90 -8.47 7.99
N VAL A 108 -9.13 -7.57 7.37
CA VAL A 108 -8.04 -7.95 6.47
C VAL A 108 -6.79 -8.36 7.24
N TYR A 109 -6.45 -7.71 8.35
CA TYR A 109 -5.13 -7.83 8.96
C TYR A 109 -5.09 -8.31 10.41
N ALA A 110 -6.22 -8.47 11.11
CA ALA A 110 -6.20 -8.86 12.53
C ALA A 110 -5.46 -10.17 12.81
N HIS A 111 -5.43 -11.09 11.84
CA HIS A 111 -4.72 -12.37 11.95
C HIS A 111 -3.20 -12.23 12.05
N LEU A 112 -2.64 -11.06 11.71
CA LEU A 112 -1.20 -10.77 11.82
C LEU A 112 -0.83 -10.20 13.19
N MET A 113 -1.80 -9.83 14.02
CA MET A 113 -1.52 -9.23 15.32
C MET A 113 -1.00 -10.29 16.30
N PRO A 114 0.11 -10.04 17.02
CA PRO A 114 0.58 -10.94 18.05
C PRO A 114 -0.48 -11.15 19.14
N SER A 115 -0.62 -12.39 19.62
CA SER A 115 -1.51 -12.69 20.75
C SER A 115 -1.24 -11.75 21.92
N SER A 116 -2.29 -11.10 22.42
CA SER A 116 -2.18 -10.16 23.54
C SER A 116 -2.53 -10.80 24.89
N GLN A 117 -2.87 -12.08 24.94
CA GLN A 117 -3.44 -12.73 26.14
C GLN A 117 -2.62 -12.46 27.42
N GLU A 118 -1.32 -12.73 27.37
CA GLU A 118 -0.44 -12.54 28.54
C GLU A 118 -0.22 -11.07 28.90
N ARG A 119 -0.16 -10.18 27.88
CA ARG A 119 -0.10 -8.72 28.11
C ARG A 119 -1.37 -8.23 28.79
N THR A 120 -2.53 -8.66 28.30
CA THR A 120 -3.85 -8.34 28.88
C THR A 120 -3.94 -8.85 30.31
N ARG A 121 -3.55 -10.10 30.57
CA ARG A 121 -3.54 -10.68 31.91
C ARG A 121 -2.65 -9.89 32.89
N LYS A 122 -1.44 -9.51 32.45
CA LYS A 122 -0.52 -8.68 33.25
C LYS A 122 -1.10 -7.30 33.55
N ALA A 123 -1.65 -6.63 32.55
CA ALA A 123 -2.25 -5.30 32.72
C ALA A 123 -3.39 -5.30 33.73
N VAL A 124 -4.32 -6.26 33.63
CA VAL A 124 -5.42 -6.41 34.58
C VAL A 124 -4.90 -6.76 35.98
N SER A 125 -3.93 -7.68 36.07
CA SER A 125 -3.33 -8.07 37.36
C SER A 125 -2.64 -6.90 38.07
N ALA A 126 -2.09 -5.93 37.34
CA ALA A 126 -1.39 -4.79 37.93
C ALA A 126 -2.34 -3.87 38.70
N ILE A 127 -3.55 -3.62 38.18
CA ILE A 127 -4.58 -2.78 38.81
C ILE A 127 -4.97 -3.33 40.19
N PHE A 128 -5.11 -4.65 40.31
CA PHE A 128 -5.48 -5.30 41.56
C PHE A 128 -4.32 -5.43 42.57
N ARG A 129 -3.07 -5.40 42.11
CA ARG A 129 -1.90 -5.38 43.01
C ARG A 129 -1.66 -4.00 43.63
N SER A 130 -2.01 -2.92 42.94
CA SER A 130 -1.89 -1.56 43.46
C SER A 130 -2.98 -1.17 44.46
N GLN A 131 -3.97 -2.02 44.71
CA GLN A 131 -5.08 -1.76 45.65
C GLN A 131 -4.96 -2.44 47.02
N LYS A 132 -3.80 -3.00 47.39
CA LYS A 132 -3.54 -3.35 48.79
C LYS A 132 -3.21 -2.10 49.60
N LEU A 133 -4.24 -1.44 50.10
CA LEU A 133 -4.22 -0.68 51.35
C LEU A 133 -4.28 -1.65 52.54
#